data_AF-B0MJN4-F1
#
_entry.id   AF-B0MJN4-F1
#
_cell.length_a   1.000
_cell.length_b   1.000
_cell.length_c   1.000
_cell.angle_alpha   90.00
_cell.angle_beta   90.00
_cell.angle_gamma   90.00
#
_symmetry.space_group_name_H-M   'P 1'
#
loop_
_entity.id
_entity.type
_entity.pdbx_description
1 polymer ?
#
loop_
_entity_poly.entity_id
_entity_poly.type
_entity_poly.pdbx_seq_one_letter_code
_entity_poly.pdbx_strand_id
1 'polypeptide(L)' 'SGAKEAKNGEKKSLDIPPLIYPQWHRKEHFEAFQSVAQCTYNQTVQLDITAFLKTVKEK' A
#
# COMPACT_ATOMS: atom_id res chain seq x y z
N SER A 1 17.90 -23.90 34.14
CA SER A 1 16.88 -22.92 33.70
C SER A 1 17.14 -22.64 32.24
N GLY A 2 16.27 -23.17 31.36
CA GLY A 2 16.50 -23.15 29.91
C GLY A 2 16.14 -21.80 29.31
N ALA A 3 17.12 -21.12 28.71
CA ALA A 3 16.84 -20.00 27.83
C ALA A 3 16.29 -20.55 26.51
N LYS A 4 14.98 -20.37 26.28
CA LYS A 4 14.40 -20.58 24.95
C LYS A 4 14.91 -19.47 24.05
N GLU A 5 15.78 -19.83 23.11
CA GLU A 5 16.13 -19.01 21.96
C GLU A 5 14.84 -18.71 21.17
N ALA A 6 14.48 -17.43 21.09
CA ALA A 6 13.37 -16.99 20.27
C ALA A 6 13.73 -17.22 18.80
N LYS A 7 12.90 -17.97 18.07
CA LYS A 7 13.09 -18.19 16.63
C LYS A 7 13.12 -16.84 15.91
N ASN A 8 14.26 -16.52 15.33
CA ASN A 8 14.46 -15.35 14.46
C ASN A 8 13.49 -15.49 13.27
N GLY A 9 12.39 -14.73 13.28
CA GLY A 9 11.43 -14.70 12.19
C GLY A 9 12.09 -14.18 10.92
N GLU A 10 11.94 -14.93 9.83
CA GLU A 10 12.43 -14.55 8.51
C GLU A 10 11.80 -13.21 8.09
N LYS A 11 12.61 -12.14 8.08
CA LYS A 11 12.17 -10.82 7.61
C LYS A 11 12.17 -10.85 6.09
N LYS A 12 10.99 -10.92 5.47
CA LYS A 12 10.87 -10.73 4.01
C LYS A 12 11.25 -9.29 3.66
N SER A 13 12.35 -9.12 2.95
CA SER A 13 12.66 -7.86 2.27
C SER A 13 11.70 -7.71 1.08
N LEU A 14 11.07 -6.55 0.97
CA LEU A 14 10.32 -6.17 -0.22
C LEU A 14 11.29 -5.54 -1.21
N ASP A 15 11.50 -6.19 -2.35
CA ASP A 15 12.31 -5.65 -3.45
C ASP A 15 11.52 -4.55 -4.16
N ILE A 16 11.58 -3.32 -3.64
CA ILE A 16 10.94 -2.16 -4.27
C ILE A 16 11.95 -1.50 -5.23
N PRO A 17 11.66 -1.43 -6.54
CA PRO A 17 12.55 -0.78 -7.49
C PRO A 17 12.66 0.73 -7.22
N PRO A 18 13.84 1.34 -7.44
CA PRO A 18 14.01 2.77 -7.27
C PRO A 18 13.17 3.55 -8.30
N LEU A 19 12.50 4.60 -7.84
CA LEU A 19 11.73 5.49 -8.72
C LEU A 19 12.68 6.26 -9.64
N ILE A 20 12.50 6.14 -10.96
CA ILE A 20 13.30 6.90 -11.93
C ILE A 20 12.71 8.31 -12.07
N TYR A 21 13.27 9.25 -11.30
CA TYR A 21 12.72 10.60 -11.09
C TYR A 21 12.58 11.50 -12.34
N PRO A 22 13.55 11.59 -13.27
CA PRO A 22 13.48 12.59 -14.34
C PRO A 22 12.41 12.32 -15.41
N GLN A 23 11.95 11.06 -15.57
CA GLN A 23 10.90 10.69 -16.51
C GLN A 23 9.50 10.67 -15.88
N TRP A 24 9.40 10.99 -14.59
CA TRP A 24 8.13 10.91 -13.88
C TRP A 24 7.30 12.19 -14.06
N HIS A 25 6.30 12.14 -14.93
CA HIS A 25 5.40 13.26 -15.23
C HIS A 25 4.70 13.88 -13.99
N ARG A 26 4.63 13.16 -12.87
CA ARG A 26 4.03 13.64 -11.62
C ARG A 26 5.05 14.21 -10.63
N LYS A 27 6.32 14.37 -11.02
CA LYS A 27 7.39 14.88 -10.16
C LYS A 27 7.03 16.23 -9.53
N GLU A 28 6.65 17.23 -10.34
CA GLU A 28 6.29 18.56 -9.84
C GLU A 28 5.07 18.51 -8.90
N HIS A 29 4.07 17.67 -9.21
CA HIS A 29 2.92 17.46 -8.33
C HIS A 29 3.33 16.82 -7.00
N PHE A 30 4.21 15.82 -7.03
CA PHE A 30 4.71 15.16 -5.83
C PHE A 30 5.49 16.15 -4.95
N GLU A 31 6.39 16.94 -5.54
CA GLU A 31 7.14 17.97 -4.83
C GLU A 31 6.21 19.02 -4.19
N ALA A 32 5.17 19.47 -4.91
CA ALA A 32 4.19 20.40 -4.36
C ALA A 32 3.37 19.81 -3.20
N PHE A 33 2.84 18.58 -3.35
CA PHE A 33 2.05 17.91 -2.32
C PHE A 33 2.87 17.31 -1.17
N GLN A 34 4.20 17.30 -1.26
CA GLN A 34 5.08 17.00 -0.13
C GLN A 34 5.58 18.25 0.60
N SER A 35 5.39 19.45 0.02
CA SER A 35 5.89 20.70 0.58
C SER A 35 4.76 21.71 0.76
N VAL A 36 4.62 22.65 -0.17
CA VAL A 36 3.82 23.86 -0.06
C VAL A 36 2.30 23.62 -0.08
N ALA A 37 1.86 22.48 -0.60
CA ALA A 37 0.45 22.13 -0.77
C ALA A 37 0.11 20.77 -0.14
N GLN A 38 0.85 20.33 0.89
CA GLN A 38 0.62 19.02 1.50
C GLN A 38 -0.83 18.84 1.97
N CYS A 39 -1.48 17.80 1.43
CA CYS A 39 -2.88 17.52 1.73
C CYS A 39 -3.22 16.03 1.57
N THR A 40 -4.39 15.66 2.09
CA THR A 40 -4.99 14.34 1.94
C THR A 40 -6.44 14.48 1.51
N TYR A 41 -6.98 13.48 0.83
CA TYR A 41 -8.40 13.43 0.48
C TYR A 41 -9.00 12.07 0.78
N ASN A 42 -10.28 12.05 1.13
CA ASN A 42 -11.07 10.84 1.33
C ASN A 42 -12.16 10.78 0.26
N GLN A 43 -12.46 9.58 -0.21
CA GLN A 43 -13.57 9.32 -1.12
C GLN A 43 -14.35 8.10 -0.64
N THR A 44 -15.68 8.19 -0.71
CA THR A 44 -16.58 7.07 -0.39
C THR A 44 -17.26 6.63 -1.67
N VAL A 45 -17.27 5.32 -1.93
CA VAL A 45 -17.99 4.72 -3.05
C VAL A 45 -18.92 3.63 -2.56
N GLN A 46 -20.05 3.47 -3.22
CA GLN A 46 -20.92 2.31 -3.03
C GLN A 46 -20.55 1.28 -4.10
N LEU A 47 -19.83 0.23 -3.68
CA LEU A 47 -19.51 -0.89 -4.57
C LEU A 47 -20.70 -1.84 -4.62
N ASP A 48 -21.15 -2.18 -5.82
CA ASP A 48 -22.10 -3.28 -6.00
C ASP A 48 -21.39 -4.61 -5.76
N ILE A 49 -21.68 -5.22 -4.61
CA ILE A 49 -21.11 -6.50 -4.20
C ILE A 49 -22.02 -7.69 -4.50
N THR A 50 -23.10 -7.51 -5.26
CA THR A 50 -24.13 -8.55 -5.45
C THR A 50 -23.55 -9.84 -6.02
N ALA A 51 -22.74 -9.75 -7.08
CA ALA A 51 -22.10 -10.93 -7.68
C ALA A 51 -21.10 -11.58 -6.74
N PHE A 52 -20.25 -10.77 -6.08
CA PHE A 52 -19.27 -11.25 -5.11
C PHE A 52 -19.92 -12.02 -3.96
N LEU A 53 -21.01 -11.47 -3.41
CA LEU A 53 -21.73 -12.06 -2.29
C LEU A 53 -22.41 -13.39 -2.66
N LYS A 54 -22.89 -13.56 -3.90
CA LYS A 54 -23.38 -14.85 -4.41
C LYS A 54 -22.25 -15.88 -4.44
N THR A 55 -21.12 -15.54 -5.05
CA THR A 55 -19.96 -16.44 -5.17
C THR A 55 -19.39 -16.89 -3.83
N VAL A 56 -19.36 -16.02 -2.82
CA VAL A 56 -18.88 -16.39 -1.47
C VAL A 56 -19.84 -17.33 -0.76
N LYS A 57 -21.15 -17.21 -0.98
CA LYS A 57 -22.18 -18.05 -0.34
C LYS A 57 -22.38 -19.40 -1.03
N GLU A 58 -22.05 -19.50 -2.31
CA GLU A 58 -22.14 -20.72 -3.11
C GLU A 58 -20.89 -21.62 -2.98
N LYS A 59 -19.85 -21.15 -2.28
CA LYS A 59 -18.69 -21.94 -1.82
C LYS A 59 -18.91 -22.48 -0.42
#